data_AF-F8CPM5-F1
#
_entry.id   AF-F8CPM5-F1
#
_cell.length_a   1.000
_cell.length_b   1.000
_cell.length_c   1.000
_cell.angle_alpha   90.00
_cell.angle_beta   90.00
_cell.angle_gamma   90.00
#
_symmetry.space_group_name_H-M   'P 1'
#
loop_
_entity.id
_entity.type
_entity.pdbx_description
1 polymer ?
#
loop_
_entity_poly.entity_id
_entity_poly.type
_entity_poly.pdbx_seq_one_letter_code
_entity_poly.pdbx_strand_id
1 'polypeptide(L)'
;MPWLLALVLLGLAGCNRPRFGTPQDAYTSFHRLVKRGELQQAWGALSKPTQDAMAKRAQVVGEASGGEEKPEPMALFFANVPPPPDVTEVSVVREEGDVATVLVRAGGNSHEVRMVREPSGWKVDLSESLQP
;
A
#
# COMPACT_ATOMS: atom_id res chain seq x y z
N MET A 1 47.27 -13.06 -18.78
CA MET A 1 46.11 -12.14 -18.72
C MET A 1 44.82 -12.95 -18.59
N PRO A 2 44.29 -13.19 -17.38
CA PRO A 2 42.93 -13.71 -17.25
C PRO A 2 42.14 -12.85 -16.24
N TRP A 3 41.56 -11.74 -16.68
CA TRP A 3 40.75 -10.85 -15.82
C TRP A 3 39.33 -10.59 -16.35
N LEU A 4 38.79 -11.46 -17.23
CA LEU A 4 37.57 -11.15 -17.98
C LEU A 4 36.39 -12.11 -17.73
N LEU A 5 36.28 -12.71 -16.54
CA LEU A 5 35.20 -13.66 -16.23
C LEU A 5 34.52 -13.40 -14.88
N ALA A 6 34.15 -12.14 -14.60
CA ALA A 6 33.44 -11.80 -13.36
C ALA A 6 32.35 -10.72 -13.55
N LEU A 7 31.55 -10.78 -14.63
CA LEU A 7 30.60 -9.70 -14.94
C LEU A 7 29.24 -10.12 -15.49
N VAL A 8 28.75 -11.33 -15.20
CA VAL A 8 27.44 -11.79 -15.71
C VAL A 8 26.64 -12.57 -14.66
N LEU A 9 26.31 -11.97 -13.50
CA LEU A 9 25.40 -12.61 -12.53
C LEU A 9 24.48 -11.64 -11.74
N LEU A 10 24.28 -10.39 -12.17
CA LEU A 10 23.43 -9.42 -11.44
C LEU A 10 22.01 -9.20 -12.00
N GLY A 11 21.58 -9.96 -13.02
CA GLY A 11 20.39 -9.62 -13.81
C GLY A 11 19.05 -10.31 -13.48
N LEU A 12 18.97 -11.27 -12.55
CA LEU A 12 17.78 -12.15 -12.45
C LEU A 12 16.96 -12.07 -11.14
N ALA A 13 17.26 -11.13 -10.24
CA ALA A 13 16.48 -10.96 -9.00
C ALA A 13 15.26 -10.01 -9.12
N GLY A 14 14.80 -9.72 -10.34
CA GLY A 14 13.92 -8.57 -10.61
C GLY A 14 12.42 -8.82 -10.86
N CYS A 15 11.97 -10.07 -10.96
CA CYS A 15 10.65 -10.34 -11.58
C CYS A 15 9.44 -10.32 -10.64
N ASN A 16 9.60 -10.30 -9.31
CA ASN A 16 8.42 -10.34 -8.42
C ASN A 16 8.53 -9.47 -7.14
N ARG A 17 9.59 -8.68 -6.99
CA ARG A 17 9.73 -7.79 -5.82
C ARG A 17 8.73 -6.63 -5.91
N PRO A 18 8.05 -6.27 -4.81
CA PRO A 18 7.32 -5.02 -4.71
C PRO A 18 8.18 -3.84 -5.18
N ARG A 19 7.58 -2.97 -6.00
CA ARG A 19 8.23 -1.77 -6.53
C ARG A 19 7.48 -0.58 -5.98
N PHE A 20 8.19 0.29 -5.28
CA PHE A 20 7.62 1.49 -4.64
C PHE A 20 8.27 2.78 -5.16
N GLY A 21 8.90 2.72 -6.36
CA GLY A 21 9.65 3.83 -6.94
C GLY A 21 8.79 4.89 -7.63
N THR A 22 7.64 4.48 -8.18
CA THR A 22 6.63 5.36 -8.79
C THR A 22 5.28 5.19 -8.09
N PRO A 23 4.37 6.18 -8.14
CA PRO A 23 3.03 6.05 -7.55
C PRO A 23 2.25 4.86 -8.12
N GLN A 24 2.31 4.68 -9.45
CA GLN A 24 1.64 3.59 -10.16
C GLN A 24 2.17 2.21 -9.74
N ASP A 25 3.50 2.04 -9.69
CA ASP A 25 4.11 0.77 -9.27
C ASP A 25 3.79 0.44 -7.81
N ALA A 26 3.80 1.47 -6.95
CA ALA A 26 3.49 1.32 -5.54
C ALA A 26 2.05 0.87 -5.32
N TYR A 27 1.08 1.51 -6.00
CA TYR A 27 -0.32 1.10 -5.94
C TYR A 27 -0.51 -0.32 -6.47
N THR A 28 0.07 -0.64 -7.62
CA THR A 28 0.00 -1.98 -8.23
C THR A 28 0.60 -3.04 -7.30
N SER A 29 1.72 -2.71 -6.63
CA SER A 29 2.34 -3.59 -5.64
C SER A 29 1.44 -3.78 -4.42
N PHE A 30 0.88 -2.71 -3.87
CA PHE A 30 -0.09 -2.77 -2.77
C PHE A 30 -1.29 -3.65 -3.11
N HIS A 31 -1.94 -3.40 -4.26
CA HIS A 31 -3.10 -4.18 -4.70
C HIS A 31 -2.78 -5.68 -4.79
N ARG A 32 -1.64 -6.02 -5.39
CA ARG A 32 -1.15 -7.41 -5.47
C ARG A 32 -0.90 -8.02 -4.09
N LEU A 33 -0.30 -7.29 -3.16
CA LEU A 33 -0.06 -7.77 -1.79
C LEU A 33 -1.38 -8.09 -1.08
N VAL A 34 -2.37 -7.20 -1.19
CA VAL A 34 -3.72 -7.41 -0.63
C VAL A 34 -4.37 -8.63 -1.28
N LYS A 35 -4.36 -8.72 -2.62
CA LYS A 35 -4.96 -9.83 -3.36
C LYS A 35 -4.34 -11.20 -3.00
N ARG A 36 -3.04 -11.22 -2.67
CA ARG A 36 -2.32 -12.45 -2.27
C ARG A 36 -2.40 -12.74 -0.77
N GLY A 37 -3.07 -11.90 0.02
CA GLY A 37 -3.14 -12.06 1.48
C GLY A 37 -1.82 -11.75 2.19
N GLU A 38 -0.88 -11.06 1.55
CA GLU A 38 0.40 -10.64 2.12
C GLU A 38 0.22 -9.39 3.01
N LEU A 39 -0.67 -9.50 4.01
CA LEU A 39 -1.22 -8.35 4.75
C LEU A 39 -0.18 -7.52 5.49
N GLN A 40 0.86 -8.15 6.04
CA GLN A 40 1.94 -7.42 6.72
C GLN A 40 2.71 -6.51 5.75
N GLN A 41 2.97 -6.98 4.53
CA GLN A 41 3.61 -6.17 3.50
C GLN A 41 2.66 -5.11 2.94
N ALA A 42 1.38 -5.46 2.76
CA ALA A 42 0.35 -4.51 2.34
C ALA A 42 0.19 -3.37 3.36
N TRP A 43 0.20 -3.68 4.66
CA TRP A 43 0.21 -2.71 5.74
C TRP A 43 1.41 -1.77 5.65
N GLY A 44 2.61 -2.31 5.42
CA GLY A 44 3.82 -1.51 5.22
C GLY A 44 3.82 -0.65 3.95
N ALA A 45 2.92 -0.89 3.00
CA ALA A 45 2.72 -0.06 1.82
C ALA A 45 1.70 1.08 2.04
N LEU A 46 1.01 1.11 3.18
CA LEU A 46 0.19 2.25 3.61
C LEU A 46 1.08 3.36 4.19
N SER A 47 0.64 4.60 4.04
CA SER A 47 1.31 5.77 4.58
C SER A 47 1.35 5.74 6.11
N LYS A 48 2.36 6.37 6.71
CA LYS A 48 2.44 6.52 8.16
C LYS A 48 1.18 7.21 8.75
N PRO A 49 0.65 8.30 8.17
CA PRO A 49 -0.63 8.87 8.60
C PRO A 49 -1.80 7.88 8.58
N THR A 50 -1.89 7.00 7.57
CA THR A 50 -2.93 5.96 7.51
C THR A 50 -2.79 4.97 8.65
N GLN A 51 -1.57 4.49 8.90
CA GLN A 51 -1.28 3.55 9.99
C GLN A 51 -1.59 4.17 11.35
N ASP A 52 -1.26 5.44 11.55
CA ASP A 52 -1.52 6.16 12.81
C ASP A 52 -3.01 6.42 13.03
N ALA A 53 -3.76 6.76 11.97
CA ALA A 53 -5.21 6.92 12.05
C ALA A 53 -5.90 5.61 12.49
N MET A 54 -5.44 4.48 11.96
CA MET A 54 -5.94 3.16 12.35
C MET A 54 -5.53 2.76 13.76
N ALA A 55 -4.32 3.13 14.21
CA ALA A 55 -3.90 2.91 15.59
C ALA A 55 -4.79 3.66 16.58
N LYS A 56 -5.12 4.93 16.26
CA LYS A 56 -6.06 5.72 17.05
C LYS A 56 -7.46 5.10 17.05
N ARG A 57 -7.94 4.59 15.92
CA ARG A 57 -9.24 3.92 15.83
C ARG A 57 -9.29 2.64 16.67
N ALA A 58 -8.23 1.84 16.63
CA ALA A 58 -8.11 0.66 17.48
C ALA A 58 -8.14 1.02 18.97
N GLN A 59 -7.45 2.08 19.38
CA GLN A 59 -7.51 2.59 20.75
C GLN A 59 -8.94 2.98 21.14
N VAL A 60 -9.66 3.75 20.31
CA VAL A 60 -11.04 4.16 20.58
C VAL A 60 -11.97 2.96 20.74
N VAL A 61 -11.83 1.93 19.88
CA VAL A 61 -12.64 0.70 19.99
C VAL A 61 -12.31 -0.04 21.29
N GLY A 62 -11.03 -0.12 21.66
CA GLY A 62 -10.62 -0.74 22.92
C GLY A 62 -11.20 -0.01 24.13
N GLU A 63 -11.12 1.33 24.15
CA GLU A 63 -11.71 2.16 25.21
C GLU A 63 -13.24 1.99 25.30
N ALA A 64 -13.93 1.94 24.16
CA ALA A 64 -15.38 1.73 24.11
C ALA A 64 -15.81 0.35 24.64
N SER A 65 -14.93 -0.67 24.56
CA SER A 65 -15.16 -2.00 25.13
C SER A 65 -14.81 -2.12 26.62
N GLY A 66 -14.40 -1.03 27.27
CA GLY A 66 -13.86 -1.09 28.64
C GLY A 66 -12.51 -1.83 28.73
N GLY A 67 -11.80 -1.99 27.60
CA GLY A 67 -10.53 -2.70 27.50
C GLY A 67 -10.63 -4.22 27.36
N GLU A 68 -11.84 -4.76 27.22
CA GLU A 68 -12.08 -6.18 26.95
C GLU A 68 -11.58 -6.58 25.56
N GLU A 69 -11.82 -5.71 24.57
CA GLU A 69 -11.29 -5.83 23.22
C GLU A 69 -9.98 -5.05 23.08
N LYS A 70 -8.97 -5.66 22.47
CA LYS A 70 -7.70 -5.02 22.11
C LYS A 70 -7.45 -5.20 20.63
N PRO A 71 -8.23 -4.51 19.78
CA PRO A 71 -8.12 -4.70 18.34
C PRO A 71 -6.73 -4.29 17.86
N GLU A 72 -6.11 -5.15 17.08
CA GLU A 72 -4.86 -4.82 16.39
C GLU A 72 -5.15 -3.90 15.19
N PRO A 73 -4.46 -2.75 15.01
CA PRO A 73 -4.79 -1.79 13.95
C PRO A 73 -4.78 -2.38 12.54
N MET A 74 -3.81 -3.24 12.24
CA MET A 74 -3.72 -3.92 10.95
C MET A 74 -4.89 -4.90 10.76
N ALA A 75 -5.22 -5.66 11.81
CA ALA A 75 -6.35 -6.59 11.78
C ALA A 75 -7.66 -5.84 11.57
N LEU A 76 -7.85 -4.71 12.26
CA LEU A 76 -9.03 -3.86 12.14
C LEU A 76 -9.15 -3.24 10.75
N PHE A 77 -8.03 -2.82 10.13
CA PHE A 77 -8.04 -2.26 8.77
C PHE A 77 -8.47 -3.29 7.71
N PHE A 78 -8.00 -4.53 7.83
CA PHE A 78 -8.34 -5.60 6.88
C PHE A 78 -9.57 -6.41 7.29
N ALA A 79 -10.15 -6.16 8.46
CA ALA A 79 -11.35 -6.84 8.93
C ALA A 79 -12.52 -6.47 8.00
N ASN A 80 -13.01 -7.47 7.27
CA ASN A 80 -14.14 -7.37 6.33
C ASN A 80 -13.85 -6.66 5.00
N VAL A 81 -12.58 -6.53 4.61
CA VAL A 81 -12.25 -6.09 3.24
C VAL A 81 -12.38 -7.30 2.31
N PRO A 82 -13.38 -7.36 1.42
CA PRO A 82 -13.41 -8.42 0.42
C PRO A 82 -12.17 -8.34 -0.47
N PRO A 83 -11.72 -9.46 -1.07
CA PRO A 83 -10.64 -9.42 -2.04
C PRO A 83 -10.92 -8.34 -3.10
N PRO A 84 -9.97 -7.41 -3.33
CA PRO A 84 -10.21 -6.33 -4.26
C PRO A 84 -10.41 -6.89 -5.68
N PRO A 85 -11.31 -6.29 -6.49
CA PRO A 85 -11.50 -6.70 -7.87
C PRO A 85 -10.21 -6.54 -8.68
N ASP A 86 -10.16 -7.20 -9.83
CA ASP A 86 -9.05 -7.06 -10.76
C ASP A 86 -8.95 -5.63 -11.27
N VAL A 87 -7.76 -5.07 -11.12
CA VAL A 87 -7.39 -3.76 -11.63
C VAL A 87 -7.04 -3.91 -13.10
N THR A 88 -7.78 -3.21 -13.96
CA THR A 88 -7.55 -3.19 -15.41
C THR A 88 -6.60 -2.07 -15.80
N GLU A 89 -6.56 -0.98 -15.04
CA GLU A 89 -5.69 0.16 -15.33
C GLU A 89 -5.33 0.93 -14.05
N VAL A 90 -4.09 1.41 -14.01
CA VAL A 90 -3.56 2.32 -12.99
C VAL A 90 -2.81 3.42 -13.73
N SER A 91 -3.18 4.68 -13.54
CA SER A 91 -2.50 5.81 -14.18
C SER A 91 -2.38 7.01 -13.23
N VAL A 92 -1.26 7.72 -13.31
CA VAL A 92 -1.06 8.96 -12.54
C VAL A 92 -1.83 10.08 -13.23
N VAL A 93 -2.76 10.73 -12.51
CA VAL A 93 -3.55 11.85 -13.03
C VAL A 93 -3.09 13.21 -12.48
N ARG A 94 -2.35 13.21 -11.36
CA ARG A 94 -1.71 14.38 -10.79
C ARG A 94 -0.47 13.94 -10.00
N GLU A 95 0.63 14.67 -10.11
CA GLU A 95 1.82 14.48 -9.29
C GLU A 95 2.43 15.85 -8.97
N GLU A 96 2.55 16.16 -7.68
CA GLU A 96 3.00 17.44 -7.14
C GLU A 96 3.97 17.18 -5.98
N GLY A 97 5.27 17.23 -6.28
CA GLY A 97 6.32 16.98 -5.29
C GLY A 97 6.23 15.57 -4.69
N ASP A 98 5.88 15.52 -3.40
CA ASP A 98 5.79 14.27 -2.62
C ASP A 98 4.37 13.70 -2.55
N VAL A 99 3.44 14.21 -3.37
CA VAL A 99 2.05 13.75 -3.43
C VAL A 99 1.67 13.41 -4.87
N ALA A 100 0.93 12.33 -5.05
CA ALA A 100 0.34 11.98 -6.35
C ALA A 100 -1.10 11.48 -6.19
N THR A 101 -1.90 11.67 -7.22
CA THR A 101 -3.22 11.05 -7.36
C THR A 101 -3.15 10.04 -8.49
N VAL A 102 -3.54 8.81 -8.18
CA VAL A 102 -3.58 7.69 -9.11
C VAL A 102 -5.04 7.35 -9.40
N LEU A 103 -5.43 7.36 -10.67
CA LEU A 103 -6.70 6.82 -11.11
C LEU A 103 -6.58 5.30 -11.26
N VAL A 104 -7.51 4.59 -10.65
CA VAL A 104 -7.58 3.13 -10.67
C VAL A 104 -8.88 2.74 -11.33
N ARG A 105 -8.83 1.85 -12.32
CA ARG A 105 -10.01 1.22 -12.93
C ARG A 105 -10.06 -0.24 -12.53
N ALA A 106 -11.15 -0.68 -11.91
CA ALA A 106 -11.35 -2.05 -11.46
C ALA A 106 -12.84 -2.43 -11.45
N GLY A 107 -13.18 -3.62 -11.96
CA GLY A 107 -14.56 -4.14 -11.93
C GLY A 107 -15.61 -3.22 -12.58
N GLY A 108 -15.23 -2.46 -13.62
CA GLY A 108 -16.12 -1.49 -14.30
C GLY A 108 -16.27 -0.14 -13.58
N ASN A 109 -15.65 0.03 -12.42
CA ASN A 109 -15.63 1.29 -11.67
C ASN A 109 -14.27 1.97 -11.79
N SER A 110 -14.24 3.27 -11.52
CA SER A 110 -13.01 4.05 -11.40
C SER A 110 -13.01 4.85 -10.11
N HIS A 111 -11.88 4.86 -9.41
CA HIS A 111 -11.67 5.66 -8.20
C HIS A 111 -10.26 6.24 -8.17
N GLU A 112 -10.13 7.40 -7.54
CA GLU A 112 -8.84 8.07 -7.33
C GLU A 112 -8.25 7.66 -5.99
N VAL A 113 -6.93 7.44 -5.97
CA VAL A 113 -6.18 7.04 -4.79
C VAL A 113 -5.04 8.03 -4.59
N ARG A 114 -4.99 8.61 -3.39
CA ARG A 114 -3.91 9.49 -2.97
C ARG A 114 -2.68 8.66 -2.61
N MET A 115 -1.52 9.12 -3.06
CA MET A 115 -0.22 8.52 -2.82
C MET A 115 0.71 9.57 -2.21
N VAL A 116 1.60 9.16 -1.30
CA VAL A 116 2.65 10.02 -0.72
C VAL A 116 4.02 9.39 -0.85
N ARG A 117 5.03 10.22 -1.11
CA ARG A 117 6.42 9.80 -1.07
C ARG A 117 6.92 9.85 0.37
N GLU A 118 7.36 8.71 0.88
CA GLU A 118 8.07 8.59 2.14
C GLU A 118 9.52 8.11 1.88
N PRO A 119 10.43 8.16 2.88
CA PRO A 119 11.80 7.68 2.71
C PRO A 119 11.91 6.22 2.22
N SER A 120 10.90 5.40 2.51
CA SER A 120 10.83 4.00 2.07
C SER A 120 10.16 3.79 0.70
N GLY A 121 9.77 4.86 0.01
CA GLY A 121 9.11 4.86 -1.30
C GLY A 121 7.70 5.44 -1.25
N TRP A 122 7.00 5.35 -2.38
CA TRP A 122 5.60 5.77 -2.46
C TRP A 122 4.69 4.84 -1.65
N LYS A 123 3.72 5.44 -0.97
CA LYS A 123 2.74 4.78 -0.11
C LYS A 123 1.33 5.16 -0.48
N VAL A 124 0.40 4.25 -0.24
CA VAL A 124 -1.04 4.51 -0.36
C VAL A 124 -1.50 5.30 0.86
N ASP A 125 -2.07 6.47 0.66
CA ASP A 125 -2.61 7.29 1.75
C ASP A 125 -4.13 7.31 1.74
N LEU A 126 -4.71 6.80 2.82
CA LEU A 126 -6.15 6.72 3.05
C LEU A 126 -6.55 7.50 4.31
N SER A 127 -5.61 8.23 4.92
CA SER A 127 -5.83 8.93 6.20
C SER A 127 -7.02 9.89 6.17
N GLU A 128 -7.27 10.58 5.05
CA GLU A 128 -8.45 11.43 4.87
C GLU A 128 -9.75 10.62 4.82
N SER A 129 -9.76 9.46 4.14
CA SER A 129 -10.92 8.58 4.06
C SER A 129 -11.24 7.85 5.36
N LEU A 130 -10.31 7.87 6.32
CA LEU A 130 -10.45 7.22 7.63
C LEU A 130 -10.89 8.19 8.74
N GLN A 131 -11.06 9.48 8.42
CA GLN A 131 -11.62 10.44 9.38
C GLN A 131 -13.11 10.13 9.62
N PRO A 132 -13.58 10.19 10.88
CA PRO A 132 -14.97 9.91 11.24
C PRO A 132 -15.95 10.99 10.74
#